data_AF-A0A7X8FYY7-F1
#
_entry.id   AF-A0A7X8FYY7-F1
#
_cell.length_a   1.000
_cell.length_b   1.000
_cell.length_c   1.000
_cell.angle_alpha   90.00
_cell.angle_beta   90.00
_cell.angle_gamma   90.00
#
_symmetry.space_group_name_H-M   'P 1'
#
loop_
_entity.id
_entity.type
_entity.pdbx_description
1 polymer ?
#
loop_
_entity_poly.entity_id
_entity_poly.type
_entity_poly.pdbx_seq_one_letter_code
_entity_poly.pdbx_strand_id
1 'polypeptide(L)' 'MYKDLKETYKKLYEEINSKLELFSNVWKNSSEKELFMEIAFCILTPQSKAKNAWEAIKILSNDDL' A
#
# COMPACT_ATOMS: atom_id res chain seq x y z
N MET A 1 17.06 -24.71 1.51
CA MET A 1 15.94 -24.42 0.60
C MET A 1 15.42 -22.97 0.68
N TYR A 2 15.51 -22.25 1.81
CA TYR A 2 15.04 -20.86 1.92
C TYR A 2 16.14 -19.84 2.26
N LYS A 3 17.41 -20.14 1.94
CA LYS A 3 18.53 -19.30 2.36
C LYS A 3 18.40 -17.88 1.78
N ASP A 4 18.09 -17.79 0.49
CA ASP A 4 17.92 -16.52 -0.23
C ASP A 4 16.72 -15.72 0.28
N LEU A 5 15.63 -16.40 0.66
CA LEU A 5 14.47 -15.76 1.29
C LEU A 5 14.84 -15.18 2.66
N LYS A 6 15.56 -15.94 3.51
CA LYS A 6 15.99 -15.47 4.84
C LYS A 6 16.95 -14.30 4.74
N GLU A 7 17.86 -14.31 3.77
CA GLU A 7 18.81 -13.21 3.54
C GLU A 7 18.10 -11.97 2.99
N THR A 8 17.15 -12.14 2.06
CA THR A 8 16.31 -11.04 1.55
C THR A 8 15.44 -10.45 2.66
N TYR A 9 14.80 -11.29 3.46
CA TYR A 9 14.00 -10.85 4.61
C TYR A 9 14.83 -10.03 5.59
N LYS A 10 16.03 -10.48 5.96
CA LYS A 10 16.93 -9.71 6.85
C LYS A 10 17.26 -8.33 6.29
N LYS A 11 17.46 -8.22 4.97
CA LYS A 11 17.72 -6.92 4.31
C LYS A 11 16.50 -6.01 4.30
N LEU A 12 15.30 -6.57 4.17
CA LEU A 12 14.03 -5.84 4.09
C LEU A 12 13.31 -5.69 5.44
N TYR A 13 13.84 -6.25 6.53
CA TYR A 13 13.15 -6.37 7.81
C TYR A 13 12.64 -5.01 8.33
N GLU A 14 13.52 -4.01 8.33
CA GLU A 14 13.19 -2.65 8.78
C GLU A 14 12.15 -2.00 7.87
N GLU A 15 12.26 -2.19 6.55
CA GLU A 15 11.30 -1.65 5.58
C GLU A 15 9.92 -2.29 5.75
N ILE A 16 9.87 -3.61 5.95
CA ILE A 16 8.64 -4.35 6.22
C ILE A 16 7.98 -3.83 7.50
N ASN A 17 8.73 -3.71 8.60
CA ASN A 17 8.18 -3.21 9.86
C ASN A 17 7.68 -1.77 9.75
N SER A 18 8.45 -0.89 9.10
CA SER A 18 8.03 0.49 8.83
C SER A 18 6.74 0.55 8.02
N LYS A 19 6.57 -0.33 7.03
CA LYS A 19 5.31 -0.43 6.26
C LYS A 19 4.15 -0.96 7.09
N LEU A 20 4.37 -1.96 7.95
CA LEU A 20 3.33 -2.46 8.86
C LEU A 20 2.86 -1.39 9.85
N GLU A 21 3.79 -0.60 10.39
CA GLU A 21 3.46 0.55 11.26
C GLU A 21 2.66 1.61 10.51
N LEU A 22 3.06 1.94 9.27
CA LEU A 22 2.32 2.84 8.41
C LEU A 22 0.88 2.36 8.18
N PHE A 23 0.68 1.09 7.82
CA PHE A 23 -0.67 0.54 7.61
C PHE A 23 -1.52 0.58 8.90
N SER A 24 -0.92 0.28 10.04
CA SER A 24 -1.58 0.40 11.35
C SER A 24 -1.99 1.85 11.66
N ASN A 25 -1.14 2.82 11.30
CA ASN A 25 -1.43 4.24 11.48
C ASN A 25 -2.56 4.72 10.55
N VAL A 26 -2.56 4.31 9.28
CA VAL A 26 -3.62 4.61 8.31
C VAL A 26 -4.98 4.13 8.86
N TRP A 27 -5.07 2.89 9.34
CA TRP A 27 -6.32 2.39 9.92
C TRP A 27 -6.84 3.21 11.11
N LYS A 28 -5.93 3.71 11.96
CA LYS A 28 -6.30 4.41 13.20
C LYS A 28 -6.59 5.89 13.02
N ASN A 29 -5.90 6.54 12.09
CA ASN A 29 -5.78 8.00 12.04
C ASN A 29 -6.20 8.63 10.71
N SER A 30 -6.53 7.83 9.69
CA SER A 30 -6.94 8.36 8.39
C SER A 30 -8.39 8.84 8.36
N SER A 31 -8.64 9.82 7.50
CA SER A 31 -9.98 10.25 7.13
C SER A 31 -10.73 9.19 6.32
N GLU A 32 -12.04 9.32 6.22
CA GLU A 32 -12.88 8.44 5.39
C GLU A 32 -12.45 8.46 3.91
N LYS A 33 -12.07 9.64 3.38
CA LYS A 33 -11.54 9.77 2.01
C LYS A 33 -10.26 8.96 1.83
N GLU A 34 -9.33 9.01 2.78
CA GLU A 34 -8.08 8.24 2.74
C GLU A 34 -8.32 6.73 2.86
N LEU A 35 -9.22 6.29 3.74
CA LEU A 35 -9.60 4.88 3.83
C LEU A 35 -10.29 4.39 2.54
N PHE A 36 -11.14 5.22 1.93
CA PHE A 36 -11.76 4.91 0.65
C PHE A 36 -10.71 4.74 -0.46
N MET A 37 -9.67 5.59 -0.49
CA MET A 37 -8.57 5.44 -1.45
C MET A 37 -7.85 4.08 -1.31
N GLU A 38 -7.60 3.60 -0.09
CA GLU A 38 -6.98 2.28 0.14
C GLU A 38 -7.89 1.11 -0.31
N ILE A 39 -9.20 1.25 -0.10
CA ILE A 39 -10.19 0.27 -0.59
C ILE A 39 -10.21 0.27 -2.12
N ALA A 40 -10.26 1.45 -2.75
CA ALA A 40 -10.19 1.59 -4.20
C ALA A 40 -8.89 0.99 -4.75
N PHE A 41 -7.76 1.15 -4.06
CA PHE A 41 -6.49 0.49 -4.40
C PHE A 41 -6.60 -1.03 -4.40
N CYS A 42 -7.19 -1.61 -3.35
CA CYS A 42 -7.41 -3.05 -3.28
C CYS A 42 -8.34 -3.56 -4.39
N ILE A 43 -9.28 -2.74 -4.86
CA ILE A 43 -10.20 -3.10 -5.97
C ILE A 43 -9.52 -2.99 -7.34
N LEU A 44 -8.59 -2.04 -7.52
CA LEU A 44 -7.92 -1.76 -8.80
C LEU A 44 -6.62 -2.56 -9.02
N THR A 45 -6.07 -3.17 -7.96
CA THR A 45 -4.86 -3.99 -8.04
C THR A 45 -5.02 -5.40 -8.62
N PRO A 46 -6.19 -6.08 -8.56
CA PRO A 46 -6.38 -7.34 -9.26
C PRO A 46 -6.05 -7.19 -10.75
N GLN A 47 -5.18 -8.07 -11.27
CA GLN A 47 -4.73 -8.06 -12.67
C GLN A 47 -4.03 -6.77 -13.14
N SER A 48 -3.63 -5.90 -12.20
CA SER A 48 -2.90 -4.65 -12.46
C SER A 48 -1.58 -4.60 -11.67
N LYS A 49 -0.66 -3.73 -12.09
CA LYS A 49 0.51 -3.41 -11.28
C LYS A 49 0.10 -2.42 -10.19
N ALA A 50 0.53 -2.66 -8.96
CA ALA A 50 0.33 -1.73 -7.83
C ALA A 50 0.66 -0.27 -8.19
N LYS A 51 1.76 -0.05 -8.92
CA LYS A 51 2.14 1.28 -9.40
C LYS A 51 1.05 1.94 -10.26
N ASN A 52 0.45 1.21 -11.20
CA ASN A 52 -0.58 1.73 -12.09
C ASN A 52 -1.88 2.02 -11.34
N ALA A 53 -2.29 1.12 -10.44
CA ALA A 53 -3.47 1.32 -9.61
C ALA A 53 -3.33 2.56 -8.71
N TRP A 54 -2.15 2.78 -8.12
CA TRP A 54 -1.89 3.95 -7.29
C TRP A 54 -1.88 5.26 -8.09
N GLU A 55 -1.31 5.29 -9.30
CA GLU A 55 -1.39 6.47 -10.17
C GLU A 55 -2.84 6.82 -10.51
N ALA A 56 -3.68 5.83 -10.83
CA ALA A 56 -5.09 6.05 -11.10
C ALA A 56 -5.83 6.68 -9.91
N ILE A 57 -5.56 6.21 -8.69
CA ILE A 57 -6.18 6.74 -7.47
C ILE A 57 -5.76 8.17 -7.20
N LYS A 58 -4.48 8.50 -7.38
CA LYS A 58 -4.00 9.88 -7.21
C LYS A 58 -4.67 10.86 -8.18
N ILE A 59 -4.92 10.43 -9.43
CA ILE A 59 -5.67 11.23 -10.40
C ILE A 59 -7.10 11.44 -9.89
N LEU A 60 -7.79 10.34 -9.56
CA LEU A 60 -9.17 10.37 -9.08
C LEU A 60 -9.35 11.10 -7.74
N SER A 61 -8.32 11.19 -6.89
CA SER A 61 -8.39 11.86 -5.59
C SER A 61 -8.17 13.37 -5.66
N ASN A 62 -7.49 13.83 -6.72
CA ASN A 62 -7.17 15.23 -6.99
C ASN A 62 -8.22 15.92 -7.85
N ASP A 63 -9.02 15.14 -8.60
CA ASP A 63 -10.19 15.66 -9.28
C ASP A 63 -11.35 15.78 -8.27
N ASP A 64 -11.70 17.01 -7.89
CA ASP A 64 -12.97 17.30 -7.23
C ASP A 64 -14.10 17.03 -8.23
N LEU A 65 -14.80 15.90 -8.07
CA LEU A 65 -16.11 15.65 -8.67
C LEU A 65 -17.20 16.47 -7.96
#